data_AF-A0AAP9JHC2-F1
#
_entry.id   AF-A0AAP9JHC2-F1
#
_cell.length_a   1.000
_cell.length_b   1.000
_cell.length_c   1.000
_cell.angle_alpha   90.00
_cell.angle_beta   90.00
_cell.angle_gamma   90.00
#
_symmetry.space_group_name_H-M   'P 1'
#
loop_
_entity.id
_entity.type
_entity.pdbx_description
1 polymer ?
#
loop_
_entity_poly.entity_id
_entity_poly.type
_entity_poly.pdbx_seq_one_letter_code
_entity_poly.pdbx_strand_id
1 'polypeptide(L)'
;MTYGMSQYQNQSGTYLPSREVEAMAFRHVNDLLSKAKTHSDRQSALSANLKLWGILMQGIQRTDCPLDEILRKDLTTVGTWSMRYANVALNSDTSLKALIDINEDMIEGLSASPPATATPYATSAASSDARMAIQMVG
;
A
#
# COMPACT_ATOMS: atom_id res chain seq x y z
N MET A 1 -18.70 -24.05 -3.08
CA MET A 1 -17.93 -23.39 -2.01
C MET A 1 -16.77 -22.66 -2.68
N THR A 2 -17.02 -21.47 -3.24
CA THR A 2 -16.01 -20.70 -4.00
C THR A 2 -15.74 -19.44 -3.20
N TYR A 3 -14.56 -19.43 -2.56
CA TYR A 3 -14.18 -18.58 -1.46
C TYR A 3 -13.46 -17.31 -1.97
N GLY A 4 -13.96 -16.13 -1.61
CA GLY A 4 -13.14 -14.94 -1.30
C GLY A 4 -12.48 -14.11 -2.41
N MET A 5 -12.61 -14.43 -3.70
CA MET A 5 -11.78 -13.79 -4.75
C MET A 5 -12.53 -12.73 -5.60
N SER A 6 -13.38 -11.92 -4.97
CA SER A 6 -14.09 -10.81 -5.65
C SER A 6 -14.37 -9.60 -4.76
N GLN A 7 -13.76 -9.51 -3.57
CA GLN A 7 -14.12 -8.46 -2.61
C GLN A 7 -13.42 -7.12 -2.82
N TYR A 8 -12.42 -7.05 -3.72
CA TYR A 8 -11.78 -5.78 -4.08
C TYR A 8 -12.28 -5.18 -5.39
N GLN A 9 -13.07 -5.91 -6.18
CA GLN A 9 -13.47 -5.45 -7.51
C GLN A 9 -14.94 -5.06 -7.63
N ASN A 10 -15.78 -5.35 -6.63
CA ASN A 10 -17.22 -5.05 -6.67
C ASN A 10 -17.79 -4.52 -5.34
N GLN A 11 -17.21 -3.46 -4.77
CA GLN A 11 -17.89 -2.64 -3.76
C GLN A 11 -18.14 -1.23 -4.28
N SER A 12 -19.07 -1.16 -5.24
CA SER A 12 -19.74 0.05 -5.70
C SER A 12 -20.75 0.48 -4.62
N GLY A 13 -20.26 1.13 -3.57
CA GLY A 13 -21.07 1.63 -2.46
C GLY A 13 -20.41 2.82 -1.79
N THR A 14 -20.41 3.98 -2.46
CA THR A 14 -20.22 5.32 -1.88
C THR A 14 -19.18 5.47 -0.76
N TYR A 15 -17.93 5.00 -0.89
CA TYR A 15 -16.86 5.39 0.06
C TYR A 15 -15.43 5.46 -0.46
N LEU A 16 -15.10 5.06 -1.69
CA LEU A 16 -13.69 4.86 -2.02
C LEU A 16 -13.35 5.15 -3.49
N PRO A 17 -12.78 6.33 -3.76
CA PRO A 17 -11.82 6.50 -4.85
C PRO A 17 -10.45 6.05 -4.30
N SER A 18 -10.20 4.75 -4.13
CA SER A 18 -9.30 4.25 -3.07
C SER A 18 -7.82 4.61 -3.18
N ARG A 19 -7.11 3.99 -4.13
CA ARG A 19 -5.64 3.93 -4.11
C ARG A 19 -4.99 5.04 -4.93
N GLU A 20 -5.65 5.40 -6.02
CA GLU A 20 -5.21 6.48 -6.89
C GLU A 20 -5.35 7.85 -6.22
N VAL A 21 -6.42 8.07 -5.43
CA VAL A 21 -6.56 9.32 -4.66
C VAL A 21 -5.58 9.38 -3.51
N GLU A 22 -5.29 8.26 -2.85
CA GLU A 22 -4.19 8.19 -1.87
C GLU A 22 -2.87 8.58 -2.53
N ALA A 23 -2.53 8.02 -3.70
CA ALA A 23 -1.33 8.38 -4.43
C ALA A 23 -1.31 9.86 -4.84
N MET A 24 -2.44 10.41 -5.30
CA MET A 24 -2.55 11.85 -5.61
C MET A 24 -2.36 12.72 -4.36
N ALA A 25 -2.89 12.31 -3.21
CA ALA A 25 -2.74 13.03 -1.96
C ALA A 25 -1.27 13.03 -1.48
N PHE A 26 -0.59 11.88 -1.58
CA PHE A 26 0.85 11.80 -1.33
C PHE A 26 1.65 12.69 -2.28
N ARG A 27 1.36 12.66 -3.59
CA ARG A 27 2.01 13.54 -4.58
C ARG A 27 1.82 15.02 -4.26
N HIS A 28 0.62 15.42 -3.88
CA HIS A 28 0.32 16.80 -3.51
C HIS A 28 1.13 17.24 -2.28
N VAL A 29 1.14 16.43 -1.22
CA VAL A 29 1.95 16.72 -0.02
C VAL A 29 3.44 16.75 -0.36
N ASN A 30 3.90 15.87 -1.23
CA ASN A 30 5.31 15.83 -1.62
C ASN A 30 5.74 17.06 -2.42
N ASP A 31 4.87 17.55 -3.29
CA ASP A 31 5.06 18.82 -4.00
C ASP A 31 5.15 20.00 -3.01
N LEU A 32 4.30 20.04 -1.99
CA LEU A 32 4.37 21.06 -0.93
C LEU A 32 5.69 20.99 -0.15
N LEU A 33 6.12 19.79 0.25
CA LEU A 33 7.36 19.59 1.00
C LEU A 33 8.60 19.99 0.18
N SER A 34 8.63 19.65 -1.12
CA SER A 34 9.77 19.97 -2.00
C SER A 34 9.85 21.45 -2.37
N LYS A 35 8.71 22.14 -2.47
CA LYS A 35 8.64 23.57 -2.81
C LYS A 35 8.71 24.50 -1.60
N ALA A 36 8.69 23.99 -0.37
CA ALA A 36 8.74 24.79 0.83
C ALA A 36 10.08 25.55 0.93
N LYS A 37 10.02 26.89 0.83
CA LYS A 37 11.20 27.77 0.91
C LYS A 37 11.15 28.70 2.11
N THR A 38 9.95 29.06 2.56
CA THR A 38 9.76 29.90 3.76
C THR A 38 9.36 29.05 4.96
N HIS A 39 9.52 29.61 6.16
CA HIS A 39 9.05 28.98 7.39
C HIS A 39 7.54 28.70 7.35
N SER A 40 6.74 29.61 6.76
CA SER A 40 5.30 29.44 6.61
C SER A 40 4.95 28.29 5.66
N ASP A 41 5.65 28.17 4.53
CA ASP A 41 5.43 27.07 3.58
C ASP A 41 5.79 25.74 4.22
N ARG A 42 6.92 25.70 4.94
CA ARG A 42 7.39 24.53 5.68
C ARG A 42 6.36 24.07 6.71
N GLN A 43 5.83 24.99 7.51
CA GLN A 43 4.82 24.68 8.52
C GLN A 43 3.53 24.16 7.88
N SER A 44 3.12 24.75 6.76
CA SER A 44 1.93 24.32 6.01
C SER A 44 2.10 22.92 5.40
N ALA A 45 3.25 22.66 4.76
CA ALA A 45 3.57 21.37 4.16
C ALA A 45 3.66 20.24 5.21
N LEU A 46 4.31 20.51 6.35
CA LEU A 46 4.39 19.56 7.47
C LEU A 46 3.03 19.27 8.09
N SER A 47 2.19 20.30 8.23
CA SER A 47 0.81 20.13 8.71
C SER A 47 -0.03 19.28 7.75
N ALA A 48 0.14 19.48 6.44
CA ALA A 48 -0.51 18.65 5.42
C ALA A 48 -0.03 17.19 5.50
N ASN A 49 1.28 16.96 5.69
CA ASN A 49 1.83 15.62 5.87
C ASN A 49 1.25 14.91 7.11
N LEU A 50 1.18 15.60 8.25
CA LEU A 50 0.58 15.07 9.47
C LEU A 50 -0.89 14.69 9.27
N LYS A 51 -1.65 15.54 8.58
CA LYS A 51 -3.07 15.28 8.29
C LYS A 51 -3.23 14.06 7.36
N LEU A 52 -2.41 13.96 6.32
CA LEU A 52 -2.44 12.83 5.38
C LEU A 52 -2.19 11.50 6.11
N TRP A 53 -1.11 11.43 6.88
CA TRP A 53 -0.78 10.22 7.65
C TRP A 53 -1.81 9.92 8.74
N GLY A 54 -2.42 10.95 9.36
CA GLY A 54 -3.51 10.76 10.32
C GLY A 54 -4.73 10.08 9.70
N ILE A 55 -5.14 10.50 8.50
CA ILE A 55 -6.27 9.89 7.77
C ILE A 55 -5.92 8.45 7.37
N LEU A 56 -4.71 8.22 6.85
CA LEU A 56 -4.27 6.88 6.45
C LEU A 56 -4.22 5.91 7.65
N MET A 57 -3.68 6.36 8.79
CA MET A 57 -3.62 5.58 10.02
C MET A 57 -5.00 5.23 10.55
N GLN A 58 -5.97 6.13 10.45
CA GLN A 58 -7.36 5.83 10.81
C GLN A 58 -7.93 4.69 9.97
N GLY A 59 -7.64 4.63 8.66
CA GLY A 59 -8.07 3.53 7.79
C GLY A 59 -7.40 2.20 8.12
N ILE A 60 -6.10 2.22 8.41
CA ILE A 60 -5.29 1.04 8.71
C ILE A 60 -5.64 0.40 10.05
N GLN A 61 -6.04 1.21 11.04
CA GLN A 61 -6.39 0.73 12.39
C GLN A 61 -7.82 0.22 12.50
N ARG A 62 -8.63 0.29 11.44
CA ARG A 62 -10.00 -0.26 11.48
C ARG A 62 -9.96 -1.78 11.61
N THR A 63 -10.90 -2.33 12.38
CA THR A 63 -11.03 -3.77 12.59
C THR A 63 -11.38 -4.52 11.29
N ASP A 64 -12.02 -3.85 10.34
CA ASP A 64 -12.40 -4.36 9.02
C ASP A 64 -11.36 -4.06 7.94
N CYS A 65 -10.15 -3.60 8.32
CA CYS A 65 -9.08 -3.30 7.37
C CYS A 65 -8.69 -4.59 6.60
N PRO A 66 -8.79 -4.59 5.27
CA PRO A 66 -8.61 -5.81 4.47
C PRO A 66 -7.13 -6.08 4.12
N LEU A 67 -6.20 -5.36 4.77
CA LEU A 67 -4.75 -5.55 4.63
C LEU A 67 -4.25 -6.72 5.49
N ASP A 68 -3.21 -7.39 5.00
CA ASP A 68 -2.50 -8.41 5.77
C ASP A 68 -1.92 -7.84 7.07
N GLU A 69 -1.85 -8.64 8.13
CA GLU A 69 -1.37 -8.20 9.43
C GLU A 69 0.07 -7.68 9.40
N ILE A 70 0.94 -8.30 8.61
CA ILE A 70 2.34 -7.88 8.46
C ILE A 70 2.39 -6.50 7.80
N LEU A 71 1.71 -6.35 6.65
CA LEU A 71 1.64 -5.08 5.93
C LEU A 71 1.03 -3.97 6.79
N ARG A 72 -0.03 -4.28 7.55
CA ARG A 72 -0.66 -3.34 8.48
C ARG A 72 0.31 -2.88 9.56
N LYS A 73 1.09 -3.79 10.14
CA LYS A 73 2.12 -3.47 11.15
C LYS A 73 3.25 -2.62 10.58
N ASP A 74 3.71 -2.94 9.38
CA ASP A 74 4.77 -2.20 8.70
C ASP A 74 4.32 -0.77 8.39
N LEU A 75 3.13 -0.60 7.81
CA LEU A 75 2.55 0.72 7.54
C LEU A 75 2.29 1.52 8.82
N THR A 76 1.89 0.86 9.90
CA THR A 76 1.72 1.51 11.22
C THR A 76 3.06 2.04 11.74
N THR A 77 4.13 1.27 11.55
CA THR A 77 5.48 1.64 11.97
C THR A 77 5.97 2.86 11.18
N VAL A 78 5.85 2.81 9.84
CA VAL A 78 6.24 3.91 8.95
C VAL A 78 5.40 5.16 9.22
N GLY A 79 4.08 5.03 9.35
CA GLY A 79 3.20 6.16 9.63
C GLY A 79 3.50 6.82 10.97
N THR A 80 3.73 6.02 12.02
CA THR A 80 4.14 6.54 13.33
C THR A 80 5.47 7.28 13.26
N TRP A 81 6.46 6.72 12.55
CA TRP A 81 7.75 7.36 12.34
C TRP A 81 7.60 8.68 11.58
N SER A 82 6.85 8.70 10.47
CA SER A 82 6.63 9.88 9.63
C SER A 82 5.97 11.01 10.40
N MET A 83 4.93 10.71 11.17
CA MET A 83 4.24 11.71 12.00
C MET A 83 5.15 12.25 13.11
N ARG A 84 5.95 11.40 13.76
CA ARG A 84 6.92 11.86 14.78
C ARG A 84 7.99 12.74 14.16
N TYR A 85 8.55 12.33 13.03
CA TYR A 85 9.57 13.10 12.32
C TYR A 85 9.03 14.47 11.88
N ALA A 86 7.82 14.52 11.32
CA ALA A 86 7.17 15.77 10.93
C ALA A 86 6.94 16.71 12.13
N ASN A 87 6.56 16.19 13.30
CA ASN A 87 6.44 16.99 14.53
C ASN A 87 7.79 17.57 14.99
N VAL A 88 8.88 16.81 14.88
CA VAL A 88 10.23 17.33 15.17
C VAL A 88 10.61 18.39 14.14
N ALA A 89 10.35 18.16 12.86
CA ALA A 89 10.66 19.08 11.77
C ALA A 89 9.81 20.38 11.79
N LEU A 90 8.68 20.41 12.51
CA LEU A 90 7.90 21.63 12.77
C LEU A 90 8.62 22.59 13.73
N ASN A 91 9.40 22.04 14.66
CA ASN A 91 10.07 22.80 15.73
C ASN A 91 11.58 22.94 15.50
N SER A 92 12.09 22.44 14.37
CA SER A 92 13.51 22.41 14.05
C SER A 92 13.73 22.60 12.55
N ASP A 93 14.94 23.02 12.16
CA ASP A 93 15.28 23.21 10.75
C ASP A 93 15.83 21.93 10.09
N THR A 94 15.36 20.77 10.56
CA THR A 94 15.77 19.45 10.04
C THR A 94 15.42 19.31 8.56
N SER A 95 16.20 18.56 7.78
CA SER A 95 15.88 18.33 6.37
C SER A 95 14.51 17.66 6.18
N LEU A 96 13.73 18.12 5.20
CA LEU A 96 12.45 17.48 4.82
C LEU A 96 12.63 16.25 3.92
N LYS A 97 13.87 15.97 3.48
CA LYS A 97 14.16 14.93 2.49
C LYS A 97 13.65 13.55 2.91
N ALA A 98 13.80 13.19 4.18
CA ALA A 98 13.38 11.86 4.64
C ALA A 98 11.85 11.65 4.56
N LEU A 99 11.06 12.71 4.77
CA LEU A 99 9.61 12.65 4.55
C LEU A 99 9.27 12.55 3.06
N ILE A 100 10.04 13.25 2.22
CA ILE A 100 9.86 13.23 0.77
C ILE A 100 10.12 11.82 0.23
N ASP A 101 11.24 11.21 0.63
CA ASP A 101 11.63 9.87 0.19
C ASP A 101 10.55 8.83 0.55
N ILE A 102 10.06 8.83 1.80
CA ILE A 102 9.00 7.90 2.23
C ILE A 102 7.69 8.14 1.48
N ASN A 103 7.34 9.40 1.23
CA ASN A 103 6.12 9.69 0.48
C ASN A 103 6.25 9.24 -0.98
N GLU A 104 7.43 9.33 -1.60
CA GLU A 104 7.70 8.74 -2.92
C GLU A 104 7.59 7.21 -2.92
N ASP A 105 8.17 6.52 -1.92
CA ASP A 105 8.03 5.07 -1.78
C ASP A 105 6.54 4.66 -1.65
N MET A 106 5.75 5.44 -0.91
CA MET A 106 4.30 5.26 -0.81
C MET A 106 3.61 5.49 -2.15
N ILE A 107 3.98 6.53 -2.91
CA ILE A 107 3.43 6.79 -4.25
C ILE A 107 3.73 5.63 -5.19
N GLU A 108 4.96 5.13 -5.19
CA GLU A 108 5.37 3.98 -6.00
C GLU A 108 4.55 2.74 -5.61
N GLY A 109 4.51 2.43 -4.31
CA GLY A 109 3.75 1.30 -3.77
C GLY A 109 2.26 1.36 -4.08
N LEU A 110 1.65 2.57 -4.08
CA LEU A 110 0.24 2.81 -4.41
C LEU A 110 -0.02 2.78 -5.93
N SER A 111 0.93 3.24 -6.74
CA SER A 111 0.81 3.32 -8.20
C SER A 111 1.16 2.03 -8.92
N ALA A 112 1.92 1.14 -8.28
CA ALA A 112 2.12 -0.21 -8.76
C ALA A 112 0.77 -0.95 -8.80
N SER A 113 0.43 -1.52 -9.96
CA SER A 113 -0.67 -2.48 -10.04
C SER A 113 -0.42 -3.58 -9.01
N PRO A 114 -1.41 -3.97 -8.19
CA PRO A 114 -1.22 -5.07 -7.25
C PRO A 114 -0.69 -6.26 -8.04
N PRO A 115 0.37 -6.93 -7.57
CA PRO A 115 0.88 -8.10 -8.26
C PRO A 115 -0.30 -9.05 -8.46
N ALA A 116 -0.60 -9.36 -9.71
CA ALA A 116 -1.56 -10.39 -10.04
C ALA A 116 -1.17 -11.61 -9.21
N THR A 117 -2.04 -11.96 -8.26
CA THR A 117 -1.98 -13.12 -7.38
C THR A 117 -1.04 -14.18 -7.92
N ALA A 118 0.05 -14.42 -7.19
CA ALA A 118 0.95 -15.53 -7.45
C ALA A 118 0.10 -16.77 -7.73
N THR A 119 0.19 -17.25 -8.97
CA THR A 119 -0.50 -18.45 -9.43
C THR A 119 -0.04 -19.58 -8.52
N PRO A 120 -0.92 -20.24 -7.75
CA PRO A 120 -0.48 -21.41 -7.01
C PRO A 120 -0.09 -22.44 -8.06
N TYR A 121 1.22 -22.74 -8.08
CA TYR A 121 1.87 -23.91 -8.66
C TYR A 121 0.91 -24.81 -9.45
N ALA A 122 0.92 -24.68 -10.78
CA ALA A 122 0.35 -25.70 -11.64
C ALA A 122 1.12 -27.00 -11.36
N THR A 123 0.49 -27.91 -10.59
CA THR A 123 0.91 -29.31 -10.49
C THR A 123 0.84 -29.89 -11.89
N SER A 124 1.97 -29.85 -12.59
CA SER A 124 2.23 -30.65 -13.78
C SER A 124 2.83 -31.97 -13.33
N ALA A 125 1.99 -32.99 -13.23
CA ALA A 125 2.37 -34.40 -13.30
C ALA A 125 1.11 -35.18 -13.73
N ALA A 126 0.82 -35.13 -15.03
CA ALA A 126 1.11 -36.21 -15.96
C ALA A 126 0.08 -37.36 -15.87
N SER A 127 -1.05 -37.17 -16.54
CA SER A 127 -1.83 -38.27 -17.09
C SER A 127 -1.00 -38.95 -18.18
N SER A 128 -0.43 -40.12 -17.88
CA SER A 128 0.11 -41.02 -18.89
C SER A 128 -0.85 -42.20 -19.03
N ASP A 129 -1.89 -41.98 -19.83
CA ASP A 129 -2.69 -43.04 -20.41
C ASP A 129 -2.21 -43.23 -21.86
N ALA A 130 -1.38 -44.24 -22.07
CA ALA A 130 -1.20 -44.88 -23.38
C ALA A 130 -0.41 -46.18 -23.23
N ARG A 131 -1.16 -47.27 -23.07
CA ARG A 131 -1.06 -48.52 -23.85
C ARG A 131 0.34 -49.07 -24.16
N MET A 132 0.64 -50.28 -23.68
CA MET A 132 0.96 -51.45 -24.52
C MET A 132 1.25 -52.72 -23.67
N ALA A 133 0.69 -53.84 -24.12
CA ALA A 133 1.08 -55.24 -23.85
C ALA A 133 0.86 -55.83 -22.44
N ILE A 134 -0.30 -56.45 -22.24
CA ILE A 134 -0.40 -57.68 -21.43
C ILE A 134 -0.86 -58.82 -22.33
N GLN A 135 0.09 -59.72 -22.56
CA GLN A 135 -0.04 -61.04 -23.13
C GLN A 135 -0.24 -62.04 -21.98
N MET A 136 -0.99 -63.12 -22.25
CA MET A 136 -1.10 -64.39 -21.50
C MET A 136 -2.12 -64.49 -20.36
N VAL A 137 -3.24 -65.18 -20.66
CA VAL A 137 -3.82 -66.37 -19.97
C VAL A 137 -4.61 -67.08 -21.10
N GLY A 138 -4.35 -68.33 -21.49
CA GLY A 138 -4.44 -69.56 -20.70
C GLY A 138 -5.68 -70.31 -21.20
#